data_AF-A0A7J3U826-F1
#
_entry.id   AF-A0A7J3U826-F1
#
_cell.length_a   1.000
_cell.length_b   1.000
_cell.length_c   1.000
_cell.angle_alpha   90.00
_cell.angle_beta   90.00
_cell.angle_gamma   90.00
#
_symmetry.space_group_name_H-M   'P 1'
#
loop_
_entity.id
_entity.type
_entity.pdbx_description
1 polymer ?
#
loop_
_entity_poly.entity_id
_entity_poly.type
_entity_poly.pdbx_seq_one_letter_code
_entity_poly.pdbx_strand_id
1 'polypeptide(L)'
;MEIIPLIYVNNDNVLDSKGLRVRDWNKFMEHMNNVYVFDIGGMRRNKPSLELYQRIGEYVALWVDASPRRFEDVMDVVVAGAEKVTIRKPFFSDDVSKVFDAVEVEVYSGFDVEELASNRLSDLYGEWTGVVVYVKNPLSFKERGFLEDLAAKTPVFVVEKEKGFVDERRGEEMGLKGLMYPVRFKEV
;
A
#
# COMPACT_ATOMS: atom_id res chain seq x y z
N MET A 1 -3.78 11.23 12.47
CA MET A 1 -3.46 10.39 11.27
C MET A 1 -2.98 9.01 11.73
N GLU A 2 -3.10 7.96 10.91
CA GLU A 2 -2.58 6.61 11.25
C GLU A 2 -1.14 6.41 10.75
N ILE A 3 -0.34 5.65 11.51
CA ILE A 3 0.98 5.19 11.08
C ILE A 3 0.89 3.69 10.85
N ILE A 4 1.07 3.27 9.60
CA ILE A 4 0.95 1.88 9.17
C ILE A 4 2.35 1.33 8.87
N PRO A 5 2.80 0.30 9.58
CA PRO A 5 4.01 -0.46 9.27
C PRO A 5 4.06 -0.90 7.79
N LEU A 6 5.13 -0.58 7.06
CA LEU A 6 5.38 -1.14 5.72
C LEU A 6 6.41 -2.26 5.80
N ILE A 7 6.13 -3.37 5.11
CA ILE A 7 7.09 -4.42 4.82
C ILE A 7 7.21 -4.66 3.32
N TYR A 8 8.38 -5.13 2.92
CA TYR A 8 8.61 -5.59 1.56
C TYR A 8 8.60 -7.12 1.51
N VAL A 9 8.02 -7.67 0.45
CA VAL A 9 7.98 -9.11 0.20
C VAL A 9 8.61 -9.43 -1.15
N ASN A 10 9.37 -10.51 -1.23
CA ASN A 10 9.91 -11.03 -2.47
C ASN A 10 10.26 -12.51 -2.34
N ASN A 11 9.75 -13.36 -3.24
CA ASN A 11 10.00 -14.81 -3.24
C ASN A 11 9.73 -15.44 -1.87
N ASP A 12 8.57 -15.16 -1.27
CA ASP A 12 8.11 -15.70 0.02
C ASP A 12 8.98 -15.33 1.23
N ASN A 13 9.76 -14.25 1.09
CA ASN A 13 10.55 -13.68 2.17
C ASN A 13 10.07 -12.27 2.51
N VAL A 14 9.97 -11.98 3.81
CA VAL A 14 9.89 -10.62 4.34
C VAL A 14 11.28 -9.98 4.28
N LEU A 15 11.34 -8.75 3.79
CA LEU A 15 12.56 -7.97 3.64
C LEU A 15 12.50 -6.68 4.46
N ASP A 16 13.65 -6.24 4.96
CA ASP A 16 13.82 -4.91 5.54
C ASP A 16 13.92 -3.81 4.47
N SER A 17 14.05 -2.55 4.90
CA SER A 17 14.19 -1.41 4.00
C SER A 17 15.45 -1.44 3.11
N LYS A 18 16.43 -2.29 3.43
CA LYS A 18 17.65 -2.50 2.66
C LYS A 18 17.54 -3.71 1.72
N GLY A 19 16.39 -4.39 1.71
CA GLY A 19 16.15 -5.60 0.91
C GLY A 19 16.76 -6.87 1.50
N LEU A 20 17.19 -6.85 2.77
CA LEU A 20 17.72 -8.02 3.45
C LEU A 20 16.59 -8.85 4.06
N ARG A 21 16.70 -10.17 3.99
CA ARG A 21 15.71 -11.10 4.56
C ARG A 21 15.64 -10.95 6.08
N VAL A 22 14.42 -10.84 6.59
CA VAL A 22 14.09 -10.86 8.02
C VAL A 22 13.60 -12.26 8.38
N ARG A 23 14.16 -12.86 9.44
CA ARG A 23 13.79 -14.22 9.88
C ARG A 23 12.66 -14.21 10.91
N ASP A 24 12.81 -13.45 11.98
CA ASP A 24 11.87 -13.39 13.11
C ASP A 24 10.81 -12.30 12.95
N TRP A 25 10.32 -12.09 11.72
CA TRP A 25 9.35 -11.02 11.42
C TRP A 25 8.04 -11.20 12.19
N ASN A 26 7.64 -12.43 12.49
CA ASN A 26 6.39 -12.75 13.19
C ASN A 26 6.31 -12.11 14.58
N LYS A 27 7.41 -12.09 15.34
CA LYS A 27 7.48 -11.44 16.66
C LYS A 27 7.19 -9.94 16.59
N PHE A 28 7.55 -9.29 15.47
CA PHE A 28 7.26 -7.88 15.28
C PHE A 28 5.78 -7.64 14.93
N MET A 29 5.13 -8.60 14.25
CA MET A 29 3.74 -8.47 13.79
C MET A 29 2.72 -8.63 14.92
N GLU A 30 3.01 -9.43 15.95
CA GLU A 30 2.11 -9.69 17.09
C GLU A 30 1.66 -8.44 17.86
N HIS A 31 2.33 -7.30 17.66
CA HIS A 31 2.03 -6.03 18.33
C HIS A 31 1.45 -4.97 17.38
N MET A 32 1.16 -5.33 16.14
CA MET A 32 0.66 -4.42 15.11
C MET A 32 -0.84 -4.67 14.86
N ASN A 33 -1.58 -3.60 14.61
CA ASN A 33 -3.00 -3.72 14.24
C ASN A 33 -3.14 -4.11 12.77
N ASN A 34 -2.34 -3.47 11.90
CA ASN A 34 -2.30 -3.74 10.47
C ASN A 34 -0.86 -3.59 9.95
N VAL A 35 -0.62 -4.11 8.75
CA VAL A 35 0.63 -3.94 8.01
C VAL A 35 0.33 -3.73 6.54
N TYR A 36 1.07 -2.81 5.93
CA TYR A 36 1.11 -2.65 4.49
C TYR A 36 2.20 -3.55 3.89
N VAL A 37 1.78 -4.48 3.05
CA VAL A 37 2.64 -5.43 2.35
C VAL A 37 2.86 -4.94 0.92
N PHE A 38 4.09 -4.52 0.61
CA PHE A 38 4.50 -4.23 -0.75
C PHE A 38 5.21 -5.45 -1.34
N ASP A 39 4.53 -6.20 -2.22
CA ASP A 39 5.10 -7.39 -2.84
C ASP A 39 5.85 -7.07 -4.14
N ILE A 40 7.17 -7.04 -4.03
CA ILE A 40 8.11 -6.82 -5.13
C ILE A 40 8.05 -7.99 -6.14
N GLY A 41 7.80 -9.21 -5.68
CA GLY A 41 7.64 -10.39 -6.51
C GLY A 41 6.36 -10.34 -7.35
N GLY A 42 5.23 -9.99 -6.71
CA GLY A 42 3.96 -9.68 -7.36
C GLY A 42 4.14 -8.62 -8.43
N MET A 43 4.65 -7.45 -8.05
CA MET A 43 4.85 -6.33 -8.97
C MET A 43 5.73 -6.69 -10.17
N ARG A 44 6.93 -7.25 -9.94
CA ARG A 44 7.90 -7.46 -11.03
C ARG A 44 7.60 -8.69 -11.87
N ARG A 45 7.02 -9.75 -11.31
CA ARG A 45 6.93 -11.06 -11.96
C ARG A 45 5.51 -11.62 -12.06
N ASN A 46 4.49 -10.93 -11.55
CA ASN A 46 3.14 -11.46 -11.36
C ASN A 46 3.13 -12.76 -10.53
N LYS A 47 3.96 -12.80 -9.49
CA LYS A 47 4.08 -13.94 -8.58
C LYS A 47 3.92 -13.47 -7.14
N PRO A 48 2.68 -13.15 -6.72
CA PRO A 48 2.40 -12.77 -5.34
C PRO A 48 2.73 -13.93 -4.40
N SER A 49 3.25 -13.60 -3.22
CA SER A 49 3.61 -14.55 -2.17
C SER A 49 2.39 -14.93 -1.30
N LEU A 50 1.36 -15.49 -1.91
CA LEU A 50 0.05 -15.77 -1.29
C LEU A 50 0.15 -16.60 0.01
N GLU A 51 0.97 -17.65 0.01
CA GLU A 51 1.19 -18.46 1.22
C GLU A 51 1.84 -17.67 2.36
N LEU A 52 2.73 -16.71 2.03
CA LEU A 52 3.30 -15.83 3.04
C LEU A 52 2.25 -14.87 3.59
N TYR A 53 1.32 -14.37 2.76
CA TYR A 53 0.23 -13.51 3.23
C TYR A 53 -0.58 -14.24 4.29
N GLN A 54 -1.04 -15.46 3.99
CA GLN A 54 -1.80 -16.28 4.95
C GLN A 54 -1.08 -16.42 6.30
N ARG A 55 0.23 -16.71 6.28
CA ARG A 55 1.04 -16.79 7.50
C ARG A 55 1.17 -15.46 8.24
N ILE A 56 1.30 -14.33 7.54
CA ILE A 56 1.36 -13.01 8.19
C ILE A 56 -0.01 -12.66 8.78
N GLY A 57 -1.09 -12.98 8.07
CA GLY A 57 -2.48 -12.74 8.48
C GLY A 57 -2.89 -13.44 9.77
N GLU A 58 -2.18 -14.49 10.19
CA GLU A 58 -2.35 -15.11 11.51
C GLU A 58 -2.03 -14.16 12.68
N TYR A 59 -1.23 -13.11 12.42
CA TYR A 59 -0.71 -12.20 13.45
C TYR A 59 -1.25 -10.77 13.34
N VAL A 60 -1.60 -10.31 12.14
CA VAL A 60 -1.89 -8.90 11.86
C VAL A 60 -2.80 -8.75 10.65
N ALA A 61 -3.69 -7.73 10.65
CA ALA A 61 -4.53 -7.43 9.49
C ALA A 61 -3.69 -6.98 8.29
N LEU A 62 -4.05 -7.49 7.10
CA LEU A 62 -3.25 -7.32 5.89
C LEU A 62 -3.82 -6.26 4.96
N TRP A 63 -2.97 -5.28 4.63
CA TRP A 63 -3.15 -4.42 3.47
C TRP A 63 -2.13 -4.77 2.40
N VAL A 64 -2.56 -5.40 1.30
CA VAL A 64 -1.64 -5.94 0.29
C VAL A 64 -1.63 -5.09 -0.98
N ASP A 65 -0.42 -4.78 -1.43
CA ASP A 65 -0.12 -4.31 -2.78
C ASP A 65 0.82 -5.29 -3.47
N ALA A 66 0.22 -6.19 -4.24
CA ALA A 66 0.93 -7.09 -5.14
C ALA A 66 1.00 -6.57 -6.58
N SER A 67 0.52 -5.33 -6.82
CA SER A 67 0.26 -4.77 -8.15
C SER A 67 -0.52 -5.74 -9.05
N PRO A 68 -1.74 -6.17 -8.63
CA PRO A 68 -2.57 -7.07 -9.41
C PRO A 68 -2.83 -6.50 -10.80
N ARG A 69 -2.92 -7.36 -11.81
CA ARG A 69 -3.08 -6.97 -13.22
C ARG A 69 -4.46 -7.31 -13.75
N ARG A 70 -5.15 -8.26 -13.12
CA ARG A 70 -6.49 -8.72 -13.49
C ARG A 70 -7.35 -8.96 -12.26
N PHE A 71 -8.65 -9.09 -12.50
CA PHE A 71 -9.61 -9.39 -11.45
C PHE A 71 -9.22 -10.63 -10.62
N GLU A 72 -8.75 -11.70 -11.29
CA GLU A 72 -8.36 -12.93 -10.60
C GLU A 72 -7.18 -12.72 -9.65
N ASP A 73 -6.21 -11.85 -10.00
CA ASP A 73 -5.09 -11.54 -9.12
C ASP A 73 -5.56 -10.84 -7.83
N VAL A 74 -6.62 -10.03 -7.90
CA VAL A 74 -7.23 -9.40 -6.72
C VAL A 74 -7.93 -10.45 -5.86
N MET A 75 -8.70 -11.34 -6.49
CA MET A 75 -9.37 -12.42 -5.79
C MET A 75 -8.38 -13.33 -5.06
N ASP A 76 -7.25 -13.68 -5.68
CA ASP A 76 -6.19 -14.48 -5.07
C ASP A 76 -5.64 -13.81 -3.80
N VAL A 77 -5.40 -12.49 -3.85
CA VAL A 77 -4.92 -11.72 -2.70
C VAL A 77 -5.96 -11.66 -1.58
N VAL A 78 -7.25 -11.47 -1.91
CA VAL A 78 -8.35 -11.47 -0.93
C VAL A 78 -8.52 -12.85 -0.29
N VAL A 79 -8.53 -13.92 -1.09
CA VAL A 79 -8.61 -15.31 -0.61
C VAL A 79 -7.41 -15.68 0.26
N ALA A 80 -6.24 -15.08 0.01
CA ALA A 80 -5.06 -15.23 0.85
C ALA A 80 -5.14 -14.48 2.19
N GLY A 81 -6.23 -13.76 2.46
CA GLY A 81 -6.52 -13.12 3.76
C GLY A 81 -6.31 -11.61 3.79
N ALA A 82 -6.17 -10.93 2.66
CA ALA A 82 -6.09 -9.48 2.63
C ALA A 82 -7.43 -8.82 3.02
N GLU A 83 -7.41 -7.92 4.00
CA GLU A 83 -8.56 -7.08 4.40
C GLU A 83 -8.61 -5.76 3.62
N LYS A 84 -7.46 -5.37 3.05
CA LYS A 84 -7.33 -4.19 2.20
C LYS A 84 -6.44 -4.53 1.00
N VAL A 85 -6.81 -4.05 -0.18
CA VAL A 85 -6.04 -4.27 -1.41
C VAL A 85 -5.78 -2.95 -2.12
N THR A 86 -4.54 -2.74 -2.54
CA THR A 86 -4.19 -1.63 -3.44
C THR A 86 -4.14 -2.12 -4.89
N ILE A 87 -4.89 -1.46 -5.76
CA ILE A 87 -4.84 -1.68 -7.21
C ILE A 87 -4.20 -0.44 -7.85
N ARG A 88 -3.18 -0.67 -8.66
CA ARG A 88 -2.50 0.39 -9.40
C ARG A 88 -3.04 0.40 -10.83
N LYS A 89 -3.93 1.35 -11.14
CA LYS A 89 -4.68 1.37 -12.41
C LYS A 89 -3.79 1.25 -13.67
N PRO A 90 -2.59 1.85 -13.75
CA PRO A 90 -1.71 1.68 -14.91
C PRO A 90 -1.30 0.22 -15.21
N PHE A 91 -1.36 -0.69 -14.23
CA PHE A 91 -1.01 -2.10 -14.40
C PHE A 91 -2.23 -3.03 -14.47
N PHE A 92 -3.43 -2.53 -14.16
CA PHE A 92 -4.66 -3.32 -14.08
C PHE A 92 -5.47 -3.20 -15.37
N SER A 93 -5.62 -4.32 -16.09
CA SER A 93 -6.24 -4.35 -17.41
C SER A 93 -7.76 -4.47 -17.41
N ASP A 94 -8.32 -5.00 -16.32
CA ASP A 94 -9.74 -5.30 -16.27
C ASP A 94 -10.58 -4.09 -15.84
N ASP A 95 -11.89 -4.22 -16.02
CA ASP A 95 -12.83 -3.29 -15.43
C ASP A 95 -12.82 -3.45 -13.91
N VAL A 96 -12.54 -2.36 -13.21
CA VAL A 96 -12.42 -2.37 -11.75
C VAL A 96 -13.77 -2.44 -11.06
N SER A 97 -14.86 -2.10 -11.76
CA SER A 97 -16.23 -2.26 -11.23
C SER A 97 -16.51 -3.68 -10.77
N LYS A 98 -16.01 -4.68 -11.52
CA LYS A 98 -16.11 -6.10 -11.17
C LYS A 98 -15.46 -6.44 -9.83
N VAL A 99 -14.38 -5.73 -9.46
CA VAL A 99 -13.74 -5.91 -8.16
C VAL A 99 -14.69 -5.41 -7.08
N PHE A 100 -15.19 -4.18 -7.21
CA PHE A 100 -16.12 -3.59 -6.23
C PHE A 100 -17.38 -4.42 -6.03
N ASP A 101 -17.92 -5.01 -7.11
CA ASP A 101 -19.09 -5.87 -7.05
C ASP A 101 -18.84 -7.23 -6.37
N ALA A 102 -17.60 -7.71 -6.37
CA ALA A 102 -17.27 -9.10 -6.01
C ALA A 102 -16.59 -9.26 -4.64
N VAL A 103 -15.96 -8.21 -4.11
CA VAL A 103 -15.20 -8.28 -2.87
C VAL A 103 -15.78 -7.35 -1.82
N GLU A 104 -15.83 -7.81 -0.57
CA GLU A 104 -16.31 -7.03 0.58
C GLU A 104 -15.17 -6.38 1.38
N VAL A 105 -13.96 -6.38 0.82
CA VAL A 105 -12.76 -5.79 1.44
C VAL A 105 -12.58 -4.33 1.03
N GLU A 106 -11.75 -3.58 1.75
CA GLU A 106 -11.44 -2.21 1.34
C GLU A 106 -10.51 -2.21 0.12
N VAL A 107 -10.86 -1.44 -0.92
CA VAL A 107 -10.12 -1.39 -2.18
C VAL A 107 -9.62 0.04 -2.43
N TYR A 108 -8.32 0.18 -2.62
CA TYR A 108 -7.63 1.46 -2.75
C TYR A 108 -6.98 1.63 -4.11
N SER A 109 -7.01 2.85 -4.65
CA SER A 109 -6.31 3.16 -5.90
C SER A 109 -4.89 3.65 -5.63
N GLY A 110 -3.89 3.02 -6.23
CA GLY A 110 -2.47 3.31 -6.01
C GLY A 110 -1.82 4.09 -7.16
N PHE A 111 -1.07 5.15 -6.84
CA PHE A 111 -0.37 5.98 -7.84
C PHE A 111 0.99 6.49 -7.34
N ASP A 112 1.95 6.64 -8.24
CA ASP A 112 3.14 7.44 -7.95
C ASP A 112 2.75 8.94 -7.88
N VAL A 113 3.33 9.69 -6.94
CA VAL A 113 3.01 11.13 -6.76
C VAL A 113 3.24 11.95 -8.05
N GLU A 114 4.25 11.58 -8.83
CA GLU A 114 4.59 12.19 -10.12
C GLU A 114 3.49 11.97 -11.18
N GLU A 115 2.83 10.81 -11.16
CA GLU A 115 1.72 10.47 -12.07
C GLU A 115 0.45 11.26 -11.71
N LEU A 116 0.18 11.42 -10.42
CA LEU A 116 -0.96 12.21 -9.95
C LEU A 116 -0.78 13.70 -10.26
N ALA A 117 0.42 14.24 -9.99
CA ALA A 117 0.73 15.65 -10.24
C ALA A 117 0.75 16.02 -11.74
N SER A 118 0.73 15.03 -12.64
CA SER A 118 0.60 15.18 -14.09
C SER A 118 -0.84 15.00 -14.61
N ASN A 119 -1.84 15.09 -13.73
CA ASN A 119 -3.29 15.19 -14.02
C ASN A 119 -3.98 13.90 -14.51
N ARG A 120 -3.60 12.72 -14.00
CA ARG A 120 -4.38 11.47 -14.19
C ARG A 120 -5.47 11.27 -13.12
N LEU A 121 -6.26 12.31 -12.85
CA LEU A 121 -7.35 12.25 -11.87
C LEU A 121 -8.55 11.42 -12.36
N SER A 122 -8.66 11.14 -13.67
CA SER A 122 -9.71 10.28 -14.22
C SER A 122 -9.67 8.86 -13.65
N ASP A 123 -8.52 8.41 -13.16
CA ASP A 123 -8.36 7.05 -12.63
C ASP A 123 -8.86 6.95 -11.17
N LEU A 124 -9.28 8.07 -10.58
CA LEU A 124 -9.89 8.13 -9.24
C LEU A 124 -11.42 7.94 -9.26
N TYR A 125 -12.04 7.85 -10.44
CA TYR A 125 -13.46 7.51 -10.53
C TYR A 125 -13.69 6.05 -10.11
N GLY A 126 -14.72 5.80 -9.30
CA GLY A 126 -15.08 4.48 -8.79
C GLY A 126 -15.47 4.51 -7.31
N GLU A 127 -15.71 3.34 -6.74
CA GLU A 127 -16.12 3.14 -5.35
C GLU A 127 -14.91 2.90 -4.41
N TRP A 128 -13.77 3.49 -4.76
CA TRP A 128 -12.54 3.36 -4.00
C TRP A 128 -12.71 3.82 -2.56
N THR A 129 -12.20 3.04 -1.61
CA THR A 129 -12.14 3.42 -0.18
C THR A 129 -11.21 4.62 0.03
N GLY A 130 -10.19 4.76 -0.79
CA GLY A 130 -9.24 5.88 -0.75
C GLY A 130 -8.11 5.73 -1.77
N VAL A 131 -7.09 6.56 -1.59
CA VAL A 131 -5.94 6.64 -2.50
C VAL A 131 -4.66 6.34 -1.74
N VAL A 132 -3.79 5.53 -2.35
CA VAL A 132 -2.42 5.28 -1.90
C VAL A 132 -1.45 6.01 -2.83
N VAL A 133 -0.63 6.88 -2.28
CA VAL A 133 0.34 7.67 -3.04
C VAL A 133 1.76 7.27 -2.69
N TYR A 134 2.52 6.79 -3.67
CA TYR A 134 3.93 6.43 -3.48
C TYR A 134 4.82 7.64 -3.67
N VAL A 135 5.69 7.89 -2.69
CA VAL A 135 6.66 8.98 -2.69
C VAL A 135 8.08 8.40 -2.63
N LYS A 136 8.90 8.78 -3.62
CA LYS A 136 10.29 8.29 -3.77
C LYS A 136 11.32 9.28 -3.23
N ASN A 137 10.90 10.54 -3.04
CA ASN A 137 11.71 11.66 -2.57
C ASN A 137 10.85 12.55 -1.65
N PRO A 138 11.47 13.43 -0.85
CA PRO A 138 10.73 14.46 -0.12
C PRO A 138 9.84 15.30 -1.05
N LEU A 139 8.59 15.51 -0.63
CA LEU A 139 7.59 16.22 -1.43
C LEU A 139 8.00 17.66 -1.72
N SER A 140 7.91 18.05 -2.99
CA SER A 140 7.97 19.45 -3.43
C SER A 140 6.74 20.24 -2.96
N PHE A 141 6.81 21.57 -3.03
CA PHE A 141 5.68 22.44 -2.67
C PHE A 141 4.42 22.14 -3.51
N LYS A 142 4.60 21.88 -4.82
CA LYS A 142 3.51 21.55 -5.74
C LYS A 142 2.83 20.23 -5.35
N GLU A 143 3.60 19.19 -5.06
CA GLU A 143 3.06 17.89 -4.68
C GLU A 143 2.34 17.94 -3.34
N ARG A 144 2.81 18.76 -2.40
CA ARG A 144 2.11 18.99 -1.12
C ARG A 144 0.75 19.62 -1.32
N GLY A 145 0.68 20.75 -2.03
CA GLY A 145 -0.61 21.41 -2.30
C GLY A 145 -1.59 20.49 -3.03
N PHE A 146 -1.09 19.67 -3.96
CA PHE A 146 -1.93 18.67 -4.62
C PHE A 146 -2.46 17.60 -3.66
N LEU A 147 -1.61 17.06 -2.77
CA LEU A 147 -2.04 16.07 -1.78
C LEU A 147 -3.02 16.65 -0.77
N GLU A 148 -2.85 17.91 -0.37
CA GLU A 148 -3.81 18.66 0.45
C GLU A 148 -5.18 18.72 -0.22
N ASP A 149 -5.22 19.15 -1.50
CA ASP A 149 -6.45 19.22 -2.29
C ASP A 149 -7.13 17.85 -2.49
N LEU A 150 -6.33 16.79 -2.58
CA LEU A 150 -6.82 15.41 -2.73
C LEU A 150 -7.37 14.87 -1.40
N ALA A 151 -6.62 15.06 -0.31
CA ALA A 151 -7.00 14.62 1.03
C ALA A 151 -8.29 15.29 1.55
N ALA A 152 -8.59 16.50 1.07
CA ALA A 152 -9.86 17.16 1.33
C ALA A 152 -11.09 16.46 0.70
N LYS A 153 -10.88 15.56 -0.27
CA LYS A 153 -11.95 14.91 -1.05
C LYS A 153 -12.06 13.40 -0.81
N THR A 154 -10.95 12.76 -0.46
CA THR A 154 -10.87 11.30 -0.29
C THR A 154 -9.78 10.93 0.73
N PRO A 155 -9.90 9.82 1.46
CA PRO A 155 -8.81 9.36 2.32
C PRO A 155 -7.53 9.12 1.53
N VAL A 156 -6.47 9.85 1.85
CA VAL A 156 -5.15 9.69 1.23
C VAL A 156 -4.18 9.06 2.22
N PHE A 157 -3.50 8.03 1.77
CA PHE A 157 -2.39 7.43 2.48
C PHE A 157 -1.11 7.55 1.66
N VAL A 158 0.00 7.87 2.30
CA VAL A 158 1.29 8.06 1.62
C VAL A 158 2.24 6.93 1.97
N VAL A 159 2.79 6.26 0.95
CA VAL A 159 3.81 5.23 1.08
C VAL A 159 5.17 5.85 0.80
N GLU A 160 6.00 5.94 1.84
CA GLU A 160 7.37 6.38 1.76
C GLU A 160 8.30 5.17 1.60
N LYS A 161 9.17 5.20 0.59
CA LYS A 161 10.18 4.15 0.43
C LYS A 161 11.09 4.03 1.66
N GLU A 162 11.35 5.16 2.32
CA GLU A 162 12.13 5.30 3.53
C GLU A 162 11.44 6.36 4.42
N LYS A 163 11.44 6.18 5.74
CA LYS A 163 10.80 7.14 6.66
C LYS A 163 11.45 8.52 6.53
N GLY A 164 10.64 9.58 6.40
CA GLY A 164 11.05 10.98 6.58
C GLY A 164 10.96 11.87 5.34
N PHE A 165 10.34 11.39 4.27
CA PHE A 165 9.93 12.21 3.12
C PHE A 165 8.73 13.10 3.45
N VAL A 166 7.83 12.61 4.32
CA VAL A 166 6.72 13.37 4.90
C VAL A 166 6.86 13.33 6.43
N ASP A 167 6.98 14.52 7.02
CA ASP A 167 6.95 14.66 8.48
C ASP A 167 5.53 14.41 9.01
N GLU A 168 5.39 13.72 10.15
CA GLU A 168 4.09 13.29 10.67
C GLU A 168 3.15 14.48 10.93
N ARG A 169 3.66 15.57 11.54
CA ARG A 169 2.88 16.79 11.76
C ARG A 169 2.45 17.42 10.45
N ARG A 170 3.34 17.46 9.45
CA ARG A 170 2.95 17.94 8.11
C ARG A 170 1.90 17.06 7.46
N GLY A 171 1.99 15.74 7.62
CA GLY A 171 0.96 14.82 7.12
C GLY A 171 -0.41 15.13 7.72
N GLU A 172 -0.47 15.45 9.02
CA GLU A 172 -1.71 15.87 9.67
C GLU A 172 -2.21 17.23 9.18
N GLU A 173 -1.32 18.23 9.04
CA GLU A 173 -1.64 19.53 8.46
C GLU A 173 -2.22 19.40 7.04
N MET A 174 -1.71 18.44 6.27
CA MET A 174 -2.19 18.13 4.92
C MET A 174 -3.51 17.35 4.89
N GLY A 175 -4.01 16.89 6.03
CA GLY A 175 -5.23 16.08 6.11
C GLY A 175 -5.05 14.61 5.70
N LEU A 176 -3.83 14.11 5.64
CA LEU A 176 -3.58 12.70 5.28
C LEU A 176 -4.24 11.75 6.28
N LYS A 177 -4.79 10.65 5.76
CA LYS A 177 -5.39 9.61 6.59
C LYS A 177 -4.34 8.73 7.24
N GLY A 178 -3.24 8.43 6.54
CA GLY A 178 -2.12 7.69 7.10
C GLY A 178 -0.79 7.83 6.37
N LEU A 179 0.29 7.51 7.08
CA LEU A 179 1.63 7.34 6.51
C LEU A 179 2.06 5.87 6.64
N MET A 180 2.70 5.39 5.59
CA MET A 180 3.24 4.04 5.48
C MET A 180 4.73 4.12 5.19
N TYR A 181 5.56 3.55 6.06
CA TYR A 181 7.02 3.55 5.86
C TYR A 181 7.66 2.31 6.49
N PRO A 182 8.85 1.90 6.02
CA PRO A 182 9.39 0.60 6.36
C PRO A 182 9.63 0.46 7.86
N VAL A 183 9.21 -0.66 8.42
CA VAL A 183 9.57 -1.00 9.79
C VAL A 183 11.08 -1.19 9.92
N ARG A 184 11.61 -0.77 11.06
CA ARG A 184 13.00 -1.03 11.43
C ARG A 184 13.06 -2.32 12.23
N PHE A 185 13.38 -3.41 11.55
CA PHE A 185 13.69 -4.69 12.19
C PHE A 185 15.07 -4.62 12.87
N LYS A 186 15.21 -3.86 13.97
CA LYS A 186 16.42 -3.86 14.81
C LYS A 186 16.08 -3.96 16.29
N GLU A 187 16.64 -5.02 16.87
CA GLU A 187 16.97 -5.28 18.28
C GLU A 187 15.78 -5.39 19.24
N VAL A 188 15.14 -6.56 19.23
CA VAL A 188 14.71 -7.19 20.50
C VAL A 188 15.94 -7.87 21.11
#